data_AF-K5E3N1-F1
#
_entry.id   AF-K5E3N1-F1
#
_cell.length_a   1.000
_cell.length_b   1.000
_cell.length_c   1.000
_cell.angle_alpha   90.00
_cell.angle_beta   90.00
_cell.angle_gamma   90.00
#
_symmetry.space_group_name_H-M   'P 1'
#
loop_
_entity.id
_entity.type
_entity.pdbx_description
1 polymer ?
#
loop_
_entity_poly.entity_id
_entity_poly.type
_entity_poly.pdbx_seq_one_letter_code
_entity_poly.pdbx_strand_id
1 'polypeptide(L)'
;MTDRTPTIDSMWIPITKIDEDDSAVIYQFSATIWAGDPEHPGRAKDTGTATGTFAIDKLTGAATLLDAMPNDDGDKRYLRACRVLARHFADGNLPDHTMFACG
;
A
#
# COMPACT_ATOMS: atom_id res chain seq x y z
N MET A 1 21.38 -23.13 -3.63
CA MET A 1 21.05 -21.70 -3.82
C MET A 1 19.58 -21.57 -3.48
N THR A 2 19.25 -21.14 -2.26
CA THR A 2 17.85 -21.02 -1.83
C THR A 2 17.24 -19.81 -2.52
N ASP A 3 16.54 -20.07 -3.62
CA ASP A 3 15.69 -19.11 -4.29
C ASP A 3 14.58 -18.72 -3.30
N ARG A 4 14.73 -17.56 -2.64
CA ARG A 4 13.71 -17.05 -1.73
C ARG A 4 12.58 -16.55 -2.61
N THR A 5 11.40 -17.16 -2.49
CA THR A 5 10.17 -16.67 -3.09
C THR A 5 10.04 -15.16 -2.82
N PRO A 6 9.76 -14.33 -3.83
CA PRO A 6 9.55 -12.91 -3.63
C PRO A 6 8.48 -12.66 -2.56
N THR A 7 8.76 -11.76 -1.65
CA THR A 7 7.85 -11.36 -0.56
C THR A 7 7.57 -9.88 -0.63
N ILE A 8 6.34 -9.50 -0.34
CA ILE A 8 5.94 -8.09 -0.30
C ILE A 8 6.16 -7.53 1.11
N ASP A 9 6.74 -6.34 1.20
CA ASP A 9 6.90 -5.63 2.45
C ASP A 9 5.54 -5.45 3.14
N SER A 10 5.49 -5.71 4.43
CA SER A 10 4.28 -5.50 5.23
C SER A 10 4.40 -4.27 6.13
N MET A 11 5.62 -3.84 6.43
CA MET A 11 5.91 -2.89 7.50
C MET A 11 5.80 -1.44 7.04
N TRP A 12 6.12 -1.17 5.77
CA TRP A 12 6.11 0.17 5.19
C TRP A 12 5.25 0.20 3.94
N ILE A 13 4.13 0.94 4.00
CA ILE A 13 3.19 1.07 2.90
C ILE A 13 2.96 2.57 2.65
N PRO A 14 3.70 3.18 1.72
CA PRO A 14 3.43 4.53 1.25
C PRO A 14 2.05 4.63 0.61
N ILE A 15 1.36 5.75 0.85
CA ILE A 15 0.03 6.04 0.34
C ILE A 15 0.07 7.46 -0.22
N THR A 16 -0.27 7.60 -1.49
CA THR A 16 -0.20 8.87 -2.23
C THR A 16 -1.51 9.12 -2.93
N LYS A 17 -2.05 10.33 -2.77
CA LYS A 17 -3.18 10.81 -3.55
C LYS A 17 -2.76 10.96 -5.00
N ILE A 18 -3.53 10.38 -5.91
CA ILE A 18 -3.23 10.43 -7.36
C ILE A 18 -4.30 11.16 -8.16
N ASP A 19 -5.52 11.23 -7.64
CA ASP A 19 -6.63 11.97 -8.25
C ASP A 19 -7.67 12.34 -7.19
N GLU A 20 -8.47 13.37 -7.48
CA GLU A 20 -9.50 13.86 -6.58
C GLU A 20 -10.59 14.61 -7.36
N ASP A 21 -11.84 14.23 -7.13
CA ASP A 21 -13.03 14.95 -7.60
C ASP A 21 -13.92 15.37 -6.42
N ASP A 22 -15.08 15.96 -6.69
CA ASP A 22 -15.99 16.45 -5.65
C ASP A 22 -16.54 15.34 -4.73
N SER A 23 -16.57 14.09 -5.21
CA SER A 23 -17.18 12.95 -4.54
C SER A 23 -16.17 12.01 -3.88
N ALA A 24 -14.98 11.88 -4.46
CA ALA A 24 -14.01 10.87 -4.06
C ALA A 24 -12.57 11.34 -4.18
N VAL A 25 -11.68 10.66 -3.46
CA VAL A 25 -10.23 10.79 -3.58
C VAL A 25 -9.65 9.44 -3.92
N ILE A 26 -8.83 9.38 -4.97
CA ILE A 26 -8.13 8.16 -5.40
C ILE A 26 -6.71 8.17 -4.84
N TYR A 27 -6.36 7.06 -4.19
CA TYR A 27 -5.05 6.83 -3.62
C TYR A 27 -4.37 5.63 -4.28
N GLN A 28 -3.07 5.76 -4.50
CA GLN A 28 -2.17 4.65 -4.76
C GLN A 28 -1.48 4.24 -3.46
N PHE A 29 -1.44 2.94 -3.18
CA PHE A 29 -0.61 2.37 -2.13
C PHE A 29 0.45 1.47 -2.74
N SER A 30 1.65 1.44 -2.14
CA SER A 30 2.77 0.66 -2.65
C SER A 30 3.46 -0.16 -1.58
N ALA A 31 4.20 -1.19 -1.99
CA ALA A 31 5.05 -1.97 -1.11
C ALA A 31 6.26 -2.51 -1.87
N THR A 32 7.42 -2.54 -1.22
CA THR A 32 8.66 -3.08 -1.79
C THR A 32 8.57 -4.60 -1.95
N ILE A 33 9.12 -5.13 -3.03
CA ILE A 33 9.23 -6.57 -3.29
C ILE A 33 10.65 -7.01 -2.94
N TRP A 34 10.77 -7.87 -1.94
CA TRP A 34 12.02 -8.44 -1.48
C TRP A 34 12.21 -9.85 -2.00
N ALA A 35 13.32 -10.12 -2.68
CA ALA A 35 13.72 -11.46 -3.09
C ALA A 35 15.12 -11.82 -2.57
N GLY A 36 15.54 -13.07 -2.74
CA GLY A 36 16.90 -13.48 -2.38
C GLY A 36 17.94 -12.78 -3.24
N ASP A 37 19.04 -12.31 -2.63
CA ASP A 37 20.16 -11.73 -3.36
C ASP A 37 21.04 -12.86 -3.95
N PRO A 38 21.15 -13.00 -5.29
CA PRO A 38 22.00 -14.03 -5.91
C PRO A 38 23.50 -13.82 -5.63
N GLU A 39 23.92 -12.57 -5.40
CA GLU A 39 25.32 -12.21 -5.15
C GLU A 39 25.72 -12.39 -3.69
N HIS A 40 24.75 -12.33 -2.77
CA HIS A 40 24.98 -12.42 -1.32
C HIS A 40 24.02 -13.43 -0.66
N PRO A 41 24.41 -14.72 -0.62
CA PRO A 41 23.59 -15.77 -0.02
C PRO A 41 23.11 -15.42 1.40
N GLY A 42 21.80 -15.50 1.62
CA GLY A 42 21.16 -15.20 2.90
C GLY A 42 20.66 -13.76 3.06
N ARG A 43 21.08 -12.84 2.19
CA ARG A 43 20.53 -11.47 2.14
C ARG A 43 19.28 -11.40 1.26
N ALA A 44 18.43 -10.42 1.56
CA ALA A 44 17.34 -10.02 0.68
C ALA A 44 17.78 -8.78 -0.12
N LYS A 45 17.26 -8.65 -1.34
CA LYS A 45 17.46 -7.53 -2.23
C LYS A 45 16.11 -6.96 -2.64
N ASP A 46 16.03 -5.63 -2.74
CA ASP A 46 14.90 -4.96 -3.36
C ASP A 46 14.89 -5.32 -4.85
N THR A 47 13.78 -5.89 -5.31
CA THR A 47 13.56 -6.34 -6.67
C THR A 47 12.47 -5.57 -7.39
N GLY A 48 11.87 -4.57 -6.74
CA GLY A 48 10.85 -3.73 -7.33
C GLY A 48 9.77 -3.30 -6.34
N THR A 49 8.68 -2.82 -6.90
CA THR A 49 7.56 -2.27 -6.13
C THR A 49 6.25 -2.84 -6.68
N ALA A 50 5.40 -3.32 -5.79
CA ALA A 50 4.01 -3.63 -6.09
C ALA A 50 3.15 -2.41 -5.75
N THR A 51 2.10 -2.16 -6.52
CA THR A 51 1.16 -1.05 -6.30
C THR A 51 -0.27 -1.54 -6.43
N GLY A 52 -1.18 -0.87 -5.73
CA GLY A 52 -2.62 -0.98 -5.92
C GLY A 52 -3.26 0.40 -5.77
N THR A 53 -4.54 0.51 -6.15
CA THR A 53 -5.30 1.76 -6.10
C THR A 53 -6.65 1.56 -5.41
N PHE A 54 -7.11 2.57 -4.69
CA PHE A 54 -8.41 2.58 -4.05
C PHE A 54 -8.99 3.98 -3.94
N ALA A 55 -10.30 4.07 -3.89
CA ALA A 55 -11.03 5.32 -3.69
C ALA A 55 -11.53 5.44 -2.25
N ILE A 56 -11.52 6.66 -1.71
CA ILE A 56 -12.25 7.05 -0.50
C ILE A 56 -13.41 7.95 -0.91
N ASP A 57 -14.64 7.55 -0.58
CA ASP A 57 -15.83 8.38 -0.70
C ASP A 57 -15.79 9.50 0.36
N LYS A 58 -15.88 10.77 -0.08
CA LYS A 58 -15.75 11.94 0.81
C LYS A 58 -16.93 12.15 1.75
N LEU A 59 -18.09 11.58 1.45
CA LEU A 59 -19.29 11.72 2.27
C LEU A 59 -19.29 10.70 3.42
N THR A 60 -18.86 9.48 3.15
CA THR A 60 -19.00 8.33 4.04
C THR A 60 -17.68 7.85 4.62
N GLY A 61 -16.55 8.20 4.00
CA GLY A 61 -15.23 7.64 4.32
C GLY A 61 -15.06 6.19 3.86
N ALA A 62 -16.00 5.65 3.08
CA ALA A 62 -15.94 4.27 2.62
C ALA A 62 -14.78 4.09 1.62
N ALA A 63 -13.99 3.04 1.83
CA ALA A 63 -12.88 2.67 0.96
C ALA A 63 -13.30 1.56 -0.02
N THR A 64 -13.03 1.77 -1.32
CA THR A 64 -13.29 0.80 -2.39
C THR A 64 -12.01 0.52 -3.16
N LEU A 65 -11.60 -0.75 -3.20
CA LEU A 65 -10.46 -1.20 -4.00
C LEU A 65 -10.79 -1.07 -5.50
N LEU A 66 -9.91 -0.42 -6.26
CA LEU A 66 -10.05 -0.24 -7.71
C LEU A 66 -9.12 -1.22 -8.44
N ASP A 67 -7.82 -1.16 -8.14
CA ASP A 67 -6.82 -2.10 -8.63
C ASP A 67 -6.14 -2.82 -7.47
N ALA A 68 -6.23 -4.15 -7.48
CA ALA A 68 -5.57 -4.98 -6.48
C ALA A 68 -4.06 -4.96 -6.64
N MET A 69 -3.34 -4.89 -5.51
CA MET A 69 -1.89 -5.07 -5.50
C MET A 69 -1.55 -6.53 -5.80
N PRO A 70 -0.67 -6.83 -6.78
CA PRO A 70 -0.23 -8.18 -7.04
C PRO A 70 0.40 -8.81 -5.80
N ASN A 71 0.10 -10.07 -5.50
CA ASN A 71 0.60 -10.82 -4.34
C ASN A 71 0.30 -10.20 -2.96
N ASP A 72 -0.70 -9.32 -2.85
CA ASP A 72 -1.24 -8.90 -1.54
C ASP A 72 -2.23 -9.93 -1.01
N ASP A 73 -1.71 -11.06 -0.49
CA ASP A 73 -2.51 -12.19 -0.03
C ASP A 73 -3.58 -11.78 1.01
N GLY A 74 -4.84 -11.78 0.59
CA GLY A 74 -5.98 -11.39 1.40
C GLY A 74 -6.08 -9.90 1.68
N ASP A 75 -5.61 -9.07 0.73
CA ASP A 75 -5.75 -7.60 0.72
C ASP A 75 -5.16 -6.92 1.98
N LYS A 76 -4.11 -7.51 2.57
CA LYS A 76 -3.55 -7.04 3.84
C LYS A 76 -2.97 -5.63 3.74
N ARG A 77 -2.34 -5.27 2.62
CA ARG A 77 -1.74 -3.93 2.42
C ARG A 77 -2.85 -2.93 2.15
N TYR A 78 -3.83 -3.32 1.33
CA TYR A 78 -5.04 -2.54 1.13
C TYR A 78 -5.72 -2.20 2.47
N LEU A 79 -6.03 -3.20 3.31
CA LEU A 79 -6.69 -2.99 4.60
C LEU A 79 -5.88 -2.10 5.56
N ARG A 80 -4.54 -2.19 5.52
CA ARG A 80 -3.66 -1.29 6.29
C ARG A 80 -3.71 0.15 5.76
N ALA A 81 -3.72 0.33 4.44
CA ALA A 81 -3.85 1.63 3.82
C ALA A 81 -5.20 2.28 4.14
N CYS A 82 -6.30 1.52 4.03
CA CYS A 82 -7.63 1.97 4.44
C CYS A 82 -7.66 2.42 5.90
N ARG A 83 -7.02 1.66 6.81
CA ARG A 83 -6.99 2.00 8.24
C ARG A 83 -6.29 3.34 8.50
N VAL A 84 -5.21 3.65 7.77
CA VAL A 84 -4.52 4.93 7.90
C VAL A 84 -5.42 6.07 7.40
N LEU A 85 -6.03 5.92 6.23
CA LEU A 85 -6.90 6.98 5.69
C LEU A 85 -8.22 7.14 6.45
N ALA A 86 -8.77 6.07 7.03
CA ALA A 86 -9.95 6.18 7.88
C ALA A 86 -9.71 7.07 9.11
N ARG A 87 -8.48 7.08 9.65
CA ARG A 87 -8.11 7.99 10.74
C ARG A 87 -8.02 9.43 10.27
N HIS A 88 -7.32 9.66 9.16
CA HIS A 88 -7.23 10.99 8.54
C HIS A 88 -8.62 11.55 8.20
N PHE A 89 -9.50 10.73 7.62
CA PHE A 89 -10.88 11.09 7.32
C PHE A 89 -11.65 11.46 8.60
N ALA A 90 -11.52 10.68 9.67
CA ALA A 90 -12.14 10.99 10.95
C ALA A 90 -11.63 12.32 11.56
N ASP A 91 -10.39 12.68 11.28
CA ASP A 91 -9.78 13.96 11.65
C ASP A 91 -10.14 15.10 10.68
N GLY A 92 -11.02 14.85 9.70
CA GLY A 92 -11.48 15.83 8.72
C GLY A 92 -10.45 16.20 7.66
N ASN A 93 -9.45 15.34 7.42
CA ASN A 93 -8.40 15.58 6.43
C ASN A 93 -8.19 14.38 5.49
N LEU A 94 -7.71 14.67 4.28
CA LEU A 94 -7.36 13.67 3.26
C LEU A 94 -6.01 14.09 2.64
N PRO A 95 -4.89 13.65 3.22
CA PRO A 95 -3.56 14.19 2.91
C PRO A 95 -3.07 13.71 1.54
N ASP A 96 -2.25 14.52 0.86
CA ASP A 96 -1.66 14.12 -0.42
C ASP A 96 -0.66 12.96 -0.27
N HIS A 97 0.00 12.88 0.89
CA HIS A 97 0.93 11.81 1.23
C HIS A 97 0.77 11.37 2.69
N THR A 98 0.75 10.06 2.91
CA THR A 98 0.82 9.43 4.23
C THR A 98 1.43 8.04 4.09
N MET A 99 1.59 7.32 5.19
CA MET A 99 2.02 5.93 5.13
C MET A 99 1.49 5.14 6.32
N PHE A 100 1.38 3.82 6.11
CA PHE A 100 1.40 2.89 7.22
C PHE A 100 2.86 2.52 7.52
N ALA A 101 3.25 2.66 8.78
CA ALA A 101 4.53 2.19 9.30
C ALA A 101 4.28 1.39 10.59
N CYS A 102 4.80 0.16 10.65
CA CYS A 102 4.82 -0.63 11.88
C CYS A 102 6.18 -1.30 12.09
N GLY A 103 6.67 -1.26 13.33
CA GLY A 103 7.92 -1.88 13.78
C GLY A 103 7.88 -2.08 15.28
#